data_AF-A0A7V6HT23-F1
#
_entry.id   AF-A0A7V6HT23-F1
#
_cell.length_a   1.000
_cell.length_b   1.000
_cell.length_c   1.000
_cell.angle_alpha   90.00
_cell.angle_beta   90.00
_cell.angle_gamma   90.00
#
_symmetry.space_group_name_H-M   'P 1'
#
loop_
_entity.id
_entity.type
_entity.pdbx_description
1 polymer ?
#
loop_
_entity_poly.entity_id
_entity_poly.type
_entity_poly.pdbx_seq_one_letter_code
_entity_poly.pdbx_strand_id
1 'polypeptide(L)'
;MKQKMLIKDIAIIGILTSILFVQEQLLSILPNIQLTVFLLFVYAKSLKLSHSLIIIFIHVILDNLLMGSFNFVYLPFMMIGWMAIPLLLKTLFKRVNDNFPLAFLGILFAFLYSWIMLIPQVFLTEVDLYAYWVADIPFEIMLALSSFLTILWLYQPSIKVLKQILK
;
A
#
# COMPACT_ATOMS: atom_id res chain seq x y z
N MET A 1 24.32 5.31 12.34
CA MET A 1 23.90 6.58 12.99
C MET A 1 22.38 6.72 12.87
N LYS A 2 21.64 6.73 13.99
CA LYS A 2 20.19 7.02 13.98
C LYS A 2 20.01 8.50 13.66
N GLN A 3 19.55 8.80 12.44
CA GLN A 3 19.26 10.17 12.03
C GLN A 3 18.01 10.66 12.80
N LYS A 4 18.15 11.76 13.54
CA LYS A 4 17.09 12.34 14.38
C LYS A 4 15.94 12.80 13.47
N MET A 5 14.69 12.43 13.78
CA MET A 5 13.52 12.93 13.05
C MET A 5 13.39 14.43 13.26
N LEU A 6 13.28 15.18 12.16
CA LEU A 6 13.05 16.62 12.21
C LEU A 6 11.54 16.91 12.27
N ILE A 7 11.18 18.10 12.74
CA ILE A 7 9.78 18.56 12.74
C ILE A 7 9.20 18.54 11.31
N LYS A 8 10.01 18.91 10.30
CA LYS A 8 9.65 18.80 8.87
C LYS A 8 9.26 17.37 8.49
N ASP A 9 9.99 16.36 8.96
CA ASP A 9 9.73 14.95 8.64
C ASP A 9 8.38 14.50 9.22
N ILE A 10 8.06 14.92 10.45
CA ILE A 10 6.78 14.62 11.11
C ILE A 10 5.62 15.23 10.31
N ALA A 11 5.74 16.49 9.90
CA ALA A 11 4.72 17.17 9.10
C ALA A 11 4.50 16.47 7.75
N ILE A 12 5.59 16.08 7.05
CA ILE A 12 5.51 15.34 5.79
C ILE A 12 4.83 13.98 5.99
N ILE A 13 5.23 13.23 7.01
CA ILE A 13 4.60 11.93 7.34
C ILE A 13 3.10 12.12 7.58
N GLY A 14 2.70 13.13 8.36
CA GLY A 14 1.30 13.43 8.62
C GLY A 14 0.51 13.70 7.34
N ILE A 15 0.99 14.60 6.48
CA ILE A 15 0.32 14.93 5.21
C ILE A 15 0.21 13.71 4.30
N LEU A 16 1.30 12.96 4.10
CA LEU A 16 1.31 11.80 3.21
C LEU A 16 0.45 10.65 3.73
N THR A 17 0.38 10.48 5.05
CA THR A 17 -0.53 9.52 5.70
C THR A 17 -1.98 9.94 5.49
N SER A 18 -2.32 11.21 5.67
CA SER A 18 -3.66 11.72 5.41
C SER A 18 -4.07 11.53 3.96
N ILE A 19 -3.17 11.78 3.01
CA ILE A 19 -3.45 11.53 1.58
C ILE A 19 -3.70 10.04 1.33
N LEU A 20 -2.85 9.16 1.86
CA LEU A 20 -2.98 7.71 1.71
C LEU A 20 -4.28 7.17 2.29
N PHE A 21 -4.70 7.69 3.44
CA PHE A 21 -5.93 7.29 4.11
C PHE A 21 -7.16 7.84 3.41
N VAL A 22 -7.23 9.16 3.19
CA VAL A 22 -8.42 9.80 2.61
C VAL A 22 -8.74 9.29 1.21
N GLN A 23 -7.73 9.06 0.37
CA GLN A 23 -7.98 8.50 -0.97
C GLN A 23 -8.62 7.10 -0.90
N GLU A 24 -8.19 6.26 0.05
CA GLU A 24 -8.73 4.90 0.19
C GLU A 24 -10.18 4.98 0.62
N GLN A 25 -10.48 5.85 1.59
CA GLN A 25 -11.85 6.06 2.07
C GLN A 25 -12.77 6.64 0.98
N LEU A 26 -12.28 7.57 0.15
CA LEU A 26 -13.04 8.13 -0.97
C LEU A 26 -13.32 7.08 -2.06
N LEU A 27 -12.40 6.13 -2.26
CA LEU A 27 -12.53 5.08 -3.25
C LEU A 27 -13.21 3.81 -2.72
N SER A 28 -13.54 3.75 -1.43
CA SER A 28 -14.23 2.61 -0.79
C SER A 28 -15.59 2.26 -1.44
N ILE A 29 -16.20 3.22 -2.15
CA ILE A 29 -17.45 3.03 -2.92
C ILE A 29 -17.22 2.09 -4.12
N LEU A 30 -15.99 2.04 -4.65
CA LEU A 30 -15.62 1.20 -5.78
C LEU A 30 -15.08 -0.14 -5.28
N PRO A 31 -15.45 -1.27 -5.90
CA PRO A 31 -15.00 -2.59 -5.48
C PRO A 31 -13.50 -2.77 -5.75
N ASN A 32 -12.68 -2.76 -4.69
CA ASN A 32 -11.24 -3.02 -4.73
C ASN A 32 -10.43 -2.17 -5.74
N ILE A 33 -10.93 -0.99 -6.10
CA ILE A 33 -10.18 0.00 -6.85
C ILE A 33 -9.55 0.95 -5.84
N GLN A 34 -8.25 0.81 -5.61
CA GLN A 34 -7.52 1.65 -4.66
C GLN A 34 -6.25 2.24 -5.30
N LEU A 35 -5.83 3.41 -4.81
CA LEU A 35 -4.54 4.02 -5.16
C LEU A 35 -3.45 3.72 -4.12
N THR A 36 -3.75 2.86 -3.14
CA THR A 36 -2.88 2.55 -1.99
C THR A 36 -1.55 1.95 -2.47
N VAL A 37 -1.58 0.92 -3.32
CA VAL A 37 -0.36 0.30 -3.90
C VAL A 37 0.48 1.35 -4.63
N PHE A 38 -0.14 2.16 -5.49
CA PHE A 38 0.53 3.22 -6.24
C PHE A 38 1.21 4.25 -5.32
N LEU A 39 0.50 4.77 -4.32
CA LEU A 39 1.05 5.77 -3.40
C LEU A 39 2.19 5.18 -2.58
N LEU A 40 2.07 3.94 -2.12
CA LEU A 40 3.14 3.26 -1.41
C LEU A 40 4.39 3.07 -2.27
N PHE A 41 4.26 2.85 -3.59
CA PHE A 41 5.40 2.83 -4.51
C PHE A 41 6.09 4.20 -4.59
N VAL A 42 5.30 5.27 -4.78
CA VAL A 42 5.81 6.65 -4.84
C VAL A 42 6.52 7.03 -3.54
N TYR A 43 5.92 6.70 -2.39
CA TYR A 43 6.47 6.99 -1.07
C TYR A 43 7.71 6.15 -0.79
N ALA A 44 7.70 4.88 -1.16
CA ALA A 44 8.88 4.02 -1.05
C ALA A 44 10.04 4.60 -1.86
N LYS A 45 9.82 5.02 -3.11
CA LYS A 45 10.91 5.51 -3.97
C LYS A 45 11.37 6.93 -3.63
N SER A 46 10.58 7.71 -2.88
CA SER A 46 10.89 9.11 -2.58
C SER A 46 11.35 9.36 -1.14
N LEU A 47 10.93 8.53 -0.17
CA LEU A 47 11.22 8.71 1.25
C LEU A 47 12.23 7.68 1.76
N LYS A 48 12.73 7.88 3.00
CA LYS A 48 13.50 6.86 3.72
C LYS A 48 12.61 5.69 4.13
N LEU A 49 13.17 4.49 4.26
CA LEU A 49 12.40 3.28 4.62
C LEU A 49 11.62 3.48 5.92
N SER A 50 12.25 4.06 6.94
CA SER A 50 11.60 4.34 8.22
C SER A 50 10.35 5.23 8.08
N HIS A 51 10.36 6.22 7.20
CA HIS A 51 9.24 7.15 7.04
C HIS A 51 8.07 6.44 6.34
N SER A 52 8.37 5.66 5.28
CA SER A 52 7.36 4.84 4.61
C SER A 52 6.69 3.85 5.57
N LEU A 53 7.47 3.20 6.45
CA LEU A 53 6.94 2.26 7.43
C LEU A 53 6.07 2.94 8.50
N ILE A 54 6.45 4.14 8.96
CA ILE A 54 5.62 4.93 9.90
C ILE A 54 4.30 5.33 9.24
N ILE A 55 4.32 5.78 7.98
CA ILE A 55 3.11 6.12 7.23
C ILE A 55 2.15 4.92 7.16
N ILE A 56 2.67 3.74 6.78
CA ILE A 56 1.86 2.51 6.71
C ILE A 56 1.32 2.14 8.10
N PHE A 57 2.15 2.22 9.13
CA PHE A 57 1.74 1.89 10.49
C PHE A 57 0.55 2.73 10.95
N ILE A 58 0.62 4.05 10.77
CA ILE A 58 -0.47 4.96 11.14
C ILE A 58 -1.70 4.70 10.27
N HIS A 59 -1.50 4.54 8.96
CA HIS A 59 -2.58 4.27 8.00
C HIS A 59 -3.36 3.00 8.34
N VAL A 60 -2.69 1.87 8.59
CA VAL A 60 -3.34 0.60 8.93
C VAL A 60 -4.12 0.71 10.24
N ILE A 61 -3.59 1.40 11.24
CA ILE A 61 -4.33 1.64 12.50
C ILE A 61 -5.58 2.46 12.23
N LEU A 62 -5.47 3.57 11.49
CA LEU A 62 -6.61 4.44 11.19
C LEU A 62 -7.69 3.71 10.38
N ASP A 63 -7.30 2.93 9.37
CA ASP A 63 -8.23 2.16 8.55
C ASP A 63 -8.98 1.12 9.39
N ASN A 64 -8.26 0.35 10.20
CA ASN A 64 -8.89 -0.66 11.06
C ASN A 64 -9.81 -0.07 12.13
N LEU A 65 -9.51 1.12 12.64
CA LEU A 65 -10.38 1.83 13.58
C LEU A 65 -11.65 2.34 12.90
N LEU A 66 -11.56 2.83 11.66
CA LEU A 66 -12.71 3.39 10.93
C LEU A 66 -13.61 2.28 10.38
N MET A 67 -13.02 1.23 9.79
CA MET A 67 -13.73 0.11 9.17
C MET A 67 -14.24 -0.93 10.19
N GLY A 68 -13.91 -0.78 11.48
CA GLY A 68 -14.33 -1.71 12.53
C GLY A 68 -13.61 -3.06 12.49
N SER A 69 -12.54 -3.20 11.69
CA SER A 69 -11.75 -4.43 11.54
C SER A 69 -10.58 -4.54 12.53
N PHE A 70 -10.54 -3.68 13.55
CA PHE A 70 -9.49 -3.68 14.58
C PHE A 70 -9.51 -4.95 15.44
N ASN A 71 -8.85 -6.00 14.96
CA ASN A 71 -8.69 -7.27 15.66
C ASN A 71 -7.27 -7.85 15.46
N PHE A 72 -6.87 -8.75 16.36
CA PHE A 72 -5.53 -9.35 16.37
C PHE A 72 -5.25 -10.27 15.18
N VAL A 73 -6.28 -10.71 14.47
CA VAL A 73 -6.15 -11.62 13.32
C VAL A 73 -5.93 -10.81 12.04
N TYR A 74 -6.62 -9.70 11.85
CA TYR A 74 -6.63 -8.92 10.61
C TYR A 74 -5.48 -7.91 10.57
N LEU A 75 -5.28 -7.17 11.67
CA LEU A 75 -4.34 -6.05 11.73
C LEU A 75 -2.90 -6.44 11.39
N PRO A 76 -2.31 -7.52 11.95
CA PRO A 76 -0.93 -7.89 11.65
C PRO A 76 -0.72 -8.27 10.18
N PHE A 77 -1.69 -8.96 9.57
CA PHE A 77 -1.61 -9.40 8.17
C PHE A 77 -1.71 -8.20 7.22
N MET A 78 -2.64 -7.28 7.48
CA MET A 78 -2.74 -6.04 6.71
C MET A 78 -1.46 -5.21 6.82
N MET A 79 -0.87 -5.13 8.03
CA MET A 79 0.40 -4.46 8.25
C MET A 79 1.53 -5.09 7.44
N ILE A 80 1.67 -6.42 7.49
CA ILE A 80 2.70 -7.16 6.74
C ILE A 80 2.51 -6.97 5.24
N GLY A 81 1.27 -7.07 4.74
CA GLY A 81 0.95 -6.90 3.33
C GLY A 81 1.39 -5.54 2.80
N TRP A 82 1.01 -4.46 3.47
CA TRP A 82 1.41 -3.11 3.03
C TRP A 82 2.89 -2.82 3.27
N MET A 83 3.49 -3.28 4.37
CA MET A 83 4.91 -3.11 4.66
C MET A 83 5.83 -3.87 3.69
N ALA A 84 5.35 -4.95 3.08
CA ALA A 84 6.11 -5.71 2.08
C ALA A 84 6.52 -4.83 0.89
N ILE A 85 5.68 -3.88 0.48
CA ILE A 85 5.93 -2.96 -0.64
C ILE A 85 7.22 -2.15 -0.45
N PRO A 86 7.34 -1.26 0.54
CA PRO A 86 8.55 -0.46 0.70
C PRO A 86 9.78 -1.31 1.07
N LEU A 87 9.59 -2.45 1.74
CA LEU A 87 10.69 -3.36 2.06
C LEU A 87 11.29 -3.95 0.78
N LEU A 88 10.49 -4.63 -0.03
CA LEU A 88 10.95 -5.30 -1.24
C LEU A 88 11.38 -4.31 -2.33
N LEU A 89 10.74 -3.14 -2.45
CA LEU A 89 11.16 -2.09 -3.39
C LEU A 89 12.52 -1.46 -3.05
N LYS A 90 12.92 -1.47 -1.78
CA LYS A 90 14.20 -0.91 -1.31
C LYS A 90 15.31 -1.94 -1.18
N THR A 91 14.98 -3.22 -1.07
CA THR A 91 15.95 -4.31 -0.99
C THR A 91 16.18 -4.96 -2.35
N LEU A 92 15.18 -5.68 -2.86
CA LEU A 92 15.27 -6.48 -4.09
C LEU A 92 15.14 -5.60 -5.36
N PHE A 93 14.14 -4.73 -5.41
CA PHE A 93 13.82 -3.94 -6.61
C PHE A 93 14.37 -2.51 -6.56
N LYS A 94 15.46 -2.29 -5.82
CA LYS A 94 16.04 -0.95 -5.61
C LYS A 94 16.48 -0.25 -6.90
N ARG A 95 16.88 -1.02 -7.93
CA ARG A 95 17.37 -0.50 -9.21
C ARG A 95 16.25 -0.23 -10.23
N VAL A 96 15.04 -0.69 -9.96
CA VAL A 96 13.90 -0.52 -10.86
C VAL A 96 13.31 0.89 -10.66
N ASN A 97 13.44 1.75 -11.66
CA ASN A 97 12.96 3.14 -11.61
C ASN A 97 12.05 3.52 -12.79
N ASP A 98 11.98 2.68 -13.81
CA ASP A 98 11.12 2.92 -14.97
C ASP A 98 9.68 2.52 -14.67
N ASN A 99 8.72 3.25 -15.22
CA ASN A 99 7.29 3.06 -14.91
C ASN A 99 6.80 1.68 -15.32
N PHE A 100 7.28 1.20 -16.47
CA PHE A 100 6.75 -0.01 -17.07
C PHE A 100 7.08 -1.25 -16.22
N PRO A 101 8.35 -1.52 -15.83
CA PRO A 101 8.65 -2.57 -14.86
C PRO A 101 8.00 -2.36 -13.50
N LEU A 102 7.87 -1.12 -13.03
CA LEU A 102 7.18 -0.82 -11.77
C LEU A 102 5.68 -1.13 -11.83
N ALA A 103 5.02 -0.92 -12.97
CA ALA A 103 3.62 -1.24 -13.15
C ALA A 103 3.38 -2.75 -13.04
N PHE A 104 4.25 -3.58 -13.62
CA PHE A 104 4.22 -5.04 -13.43
C PHE A 104 4.50 -5.46 -11.98
N LEU A 105 5.40 -4.75 -11.29
CA LEU A 105 5.54 -4.96 -9.85
C LEU A 105 4.25 -4.58 -9.12
N GLY A 106 3.53 -3.54 -9.53
CA GLY A 106 2.22 -3.19 -9.00
C GLY A 106 1.23 -4.37 -9.02
N ILE A 107 1.16 -5.09 -10.14
CA ILE A 107 0.38 -6.32 -10.26
C ILE A 107 0.84 -7.36 -9.24
N LEU A 108 2.15 -7.64 -9.19
CA LEU A 108 2.72 -8.62 -8.26
C LEU A 108 2.38 -8.28 -6.80
N PHE A 109 2.54 -7.03 -6.38
CA PHE A 109 2.27 -6.61 -5.01
C PHE A 109 0.78 -6.60 -4.68
N ALA A 110 -0.10 -6.31 -5.64
CA ALA A 110 -1.54 -6.45 -5.45
C ALA A 110 -1.93 -7.91 -5.14
N PHE A 111 -1.44 -8.87 -5.93
CA PHE A 111 -1.67 -10.29 -5.65
C PHE A 111 -1.06 -10.75 -4.33
N LEU A 112 0.19 -10.35 -4.04
CA LEU A 112 0.83 -10.69 -2.77
C LEU A 112 0.03 -10.15 -1.58
N TYR A 113 -0.49 -8.93 -1.68
CA TYR A 113 -1.35 -8.35 -0.65
C TYR A 113 -2.64 -9.17 -0.49
N SER A 114 -3.36 -9.45 -1.58
CA SER A 114 -4.58 -10.26 -1.54
C SER A 114 -4.37 -11.63 -0.90
N TRP A 115 -3.30 -12.35 -1.26
CA TRP A 115 -3.03 -13.67 -0.69
C TRP A 115 -2.62 -13.62 0.78
N ILE A 116 -1.96 -12.55 1.23
CA ILE A 116 -1.71 -12.35 2.66
C ILE A 116 -3.03 -12.09 3.40
N MET A 117 -3.95 -11.33 2.80
CA MET A 117 -5.27 -11.03 3.36
C MET A 117 -6.25 -12.20 3.29
N LEU A 118 -6.04 -13.16 2.39
CA LEU A 118 -6.85 -14.38 2.31
C LEU A 118 -6.86 -15.14 3.64
N ILE A 119 -5.71 -15.22 4.32
CA ILE A 119 -5.55 -15.98 5.57
C ILE A 119 -6.48 -15.48 6.69
N PRO A 120 -6.42 -14.19 7.10
CA PRO A 120 -7.32 -13.70 8.13
C PRO A 120 -8.79 -13.69 7.68
N GLN A 121 -9.07 -13.49 6.39
CA GLN A 121 -10.44 -13.50 5.87
C GLN A 121 -11.09 -14.88 5.97
N VAL A 122 -10.40 -15.93 5.55
CA VAL A 122 -10.87 -17.32 5.69
C VAL A 122 -11.09 -17.68 7.16
N PHE A 123 -10.17 -17.25 8.04
CA PHE A 123 -10.31 -17.50 9.48
C PHE A 123 -11.51 -16.78 10.11
N LEU A 124 -11.78 -15.53 9.71
CA LEU A 124 -12.89 -14.73 10.26
C LEU A 124 -14.26 -15.10 9.68
N THR A 125 -14.30 -15.51 8.40
CA THR A 125 -15.55 -15.86 7.72
C THR A 125 -15.93 -17.33 7.89
N GLU A 126 -15.00 -18.17 8.35
CA GLU A 126 -15.17 -19.62 8.50
C GLU A 126 -15.58 -20.34 7.19
N VAL A 127 -15.30 -19.71 6.05
CA VAL A 127 -15.55 -20.27 4.72
C VAL A 127 -14.38 -21.14 4.29
N ASP A 128 -14.63 -22.16 3.48
CA ASP A 128 -13.58 -22.96 2.88
C ASP A 128 -12.58 -22.08 2.08
N LEU A 129 -11.28 -22.37 2.23
CA LEU A 129 -10.21 -21.58 1.63
C LEU A 129 -10.32 -21.52 0.11
N TYR A 130 -10.63 -22.65 -0.53
CA TYR A 130 -10.74 -22.72 -1.99
C TYR A 130 -11.97 -21.95 -2.47
N ALA A 131 -13.10 -22.10 -1.78
CA ALA A 131 -14.32 -21.37 -2.10
C ALA A 131 -14.14 -19.84 -1.97
N TYR A 132 -13.50 -19.37 -0.88
CA TYR A 132 -13.23 -17.95 -0.70
C TYR A 132 -12.27 -17.43 -1.77
N TRP A 133 -11.15 -18.13 -2.01
CA TRP A 133 -10.16 -17.70 -2.99
C TRP A 133 -10.76 -17.55 -4.39
N VAL A 134 -11.57 -18.52 -4.85
CA VAL A 134 -12.25 -18.43 -6.15
C VAL A 134 -13.19 -17.22 -6.22
N ALA A 135 -13.89 -16.91 -5.12
CA ALA A 135 -14.74 -15.73 -5.04
C ALA A 135 -13.96 -14.41 -4.99
N ASP A 136 -12.71 -14.42 -4.53
CA ASP A 136 -11.85 -13.24 -4.40
C ASP A 136 -11.14 -12.86 -5.72
N ILE A 137 -10.99 -13.81 -6.67
CA ILE A 137 -10.31 -13.58 -7.96
C ILE A 137 -10.73 -12.28 -8.68
N PRO A 138 -12.03 -11.94 -8.82
CA PRO A 138 -12.44 -10.70 -9.48
C PRO A 138 -11.88 -9.45 -8.78
N PHE A 139 -11.83 -9.48 -7.44
CA PHE A 139 -11.31 -8.41 -6.62
C PHE A 139 -9.79 -8.30 -6.70
N GLU A 140 -9.08 -9.43 -6.71
CA GLU A 140 -7.62 -9.48 -6.95
C GLU A 140 -7.27 -8.85 -8.31
N ILE A 141 -8.02 -9.19 -9.36
CA ILE A 141 -7.82 -8.66 -10.71
C ILE A 141 -8.09 -7.16 -10.76
N MET A 142 -9.15 -6.67 -10.08
CA MET A 142 -9.44 -5.24 -10.02
C MET A 142 -8.33 -4.45 -9.35
N LEU A 143 -7.83 -4.92 -8.19
CA LEU A 143 -6.74 -4.27 -7.47
C LEU A 143 -5.44 -4.29 -8.29
N ALA A 144 -5.15 -5.40 -8.97
CA ALA A 144 -3.98 -5.53 -9.82
C ALA A 144 -4.04 -4.59 -11.03
N LEU A 145 -5.19 -4.53 -11.72
CA LEU A 145 -5.40 -3.64 -12.86
C LEU A 145 -5.35 -2.16 -12.45
N SER A 146 -6.02 -1.79 -11.35
CA SER A 146 -5.98 -0.41 -10.86
C SER A 146 -4.55 0.01 -10.51
N SER A 147 -3.81 -0.87 -9.83
CA SER A 147 -2.41 -0.64 -9.47
C SER A 147 -1.51 -0.51 -10.70
N PHE A 148 -1.68 -1.39 -11.69
CA PHE A 148 -0.92 -1.35 -12.94
C PHE A 148 -1.13 -0.03 -13.69
N LEU A 149 -2.40 0.33 -13.95
CA LEU A 149 -2.73 1.52 -14.73
C LEU A 149 -2.29 2.80 -14.02
N THR A 150 -2.50 2.88 -12.71
CA THR A 150 -2.16 4.07 -11.92
C THR A 150 -0.65 4.24 -11.80
N ILE A 151 0.12 3.17 -11.60
CA ILE A 151 1.58 3.24 -11.60
C ILE A 151 2.10 3.62 -13.00
N LEU A 152 1.58 2.99 -14.06
CA LEU A 152 2.04 3.27 -15.42
C LEU A 152 1.87 4.75 -15.78
N TRP A 153 0.72 5.33 -15.45
CA TRP A 153 0.36 6.70 -15.84
C TRP A 153 0.86 7.77 -14.87
N LEU A 154 0.71 7.55 -13.55
CA LEU A 154 0.89 8.59 -12.54
C LEU A 154 2.24 8.55 -11.82
N TYR A 155 3.04 7.49 -11.96
CA TYR A 155 4.28 7.35 -11.20
C TYR A 155 5.29 8.48 -11.45
N GLN A 156 5.57 8.82 -12.72
CA GLN A 156 6.51 9.89 -13.07
C GLN A 156 6.06 11.27 -12.61
N PRO A 157 4.83 11.72 -12.92
CA PRO A 157 4.40 13.04 -12.46
C PRO A 157 4.42 13.13 -10.93
N SER A 158 3.96 12.09 -10.22
CA SER A 158 3.91 12.11 -8.75
C SER A 158 5.29 12.10 -8.10
N ILE A 159 6.25 11.33 -8.61
CA ILE A 159 7.63 11.39 -8.09
C ILE A 159 8.25 12.75 -8.33
N LYS A 160 8.01 13.37 -9.49
CA LYS A 160 8.57 14.70 -9.80
C LYS A 160 8.05 15.75 -8.83
N VAL A 161 6.75 15.79 -8.59
CA VAL A 161 6.11 16.70 -7.64
C VAL A 161 6.61 16.45 -6.21
N LEU A 162 6.62 15.19 -5.77
CA LEU A 162 7.03 14.86 -4.40
C LEU A 162 8.50 15.22 -4.16
N LYS A 163 9.39 14.96 -5.11
CA LYS A 163 10.81 15.36 -5.01
C LYS A 163 11.00 16.88 -4.96
N GLN A 164 10.11 17.68 -5.56
CA GLN A 164 10.15 19.13 -5.45
C GLN A 164 9.74 19.60 -4.05
N ILE A 165 8.71 18.99 -3.46
CA ILE A 165 8.22 19.31 -2.11
C ILE A 165 9.22 18.89 -1.02
N LEU A 166 9.95 17.78 -1.24
CA LEU A 166 10.90 17.25 -0.26
C LEU A 166 12.24 17.99 -0.21
N LYS A 167 12.57 18.79 -1.23
CA LYS A 167 13.74 19.69 -1.19
C LYS A 167 13.60 20.73 -0.08
#